data_AF-D4AK15-F1
#
_entry.id   AF-D4AK15-F1
#
_cell.length_a   1.000
_cell.length_b   1.000
_cell.length_c   1.000
_cell.angle_alpha   90.00
_cell.angle_beta   90.00
_cell.angle_gamma   90.00
#
_symmetry.space_group_name_H-M   'P 1'
#
loop_
_entity.id
_entity.type
_entity.pdbx_description
1 polymer ?
#
loop_
_entity_poly.entity_id
_entity_poly.type
_entity_poly.pdbx_seq_one_letter_code
_entity_poly.pdbx_strand_id
1 'polypeptide(L)'
;MRGRAGRKGKDEVGETYLCCTSKDWEDVVGLLEAELPAIASGLAPGRAGIKRALLEAIATKLVSGRDAINDYIRSSLLFHNDEAQDTLFDMVQSTLQELLDSKLVKSSNDETFEPTQLGLAIVASAFSPDDGLFIYGELKRALQAFVMDGEMHIFYMFSPLQASSEIDWMAFRDEVHGLDDSGLRTIRLVGVDPGLVNSIAMGHASIKDPALLRVYNRVYTAFQLRDLSNEIPVSSIAKKYNIARGAVQTLAQNCHGFAAGMAKFCQRMGWDMLAVVLEHMRDRLQAGARADLLEMAQVTYVKSRTARLLWENGFKTLRSLAEAAPSELVPVLMMVS
;
A
#
# COMPACT_ATOMS: atom_id res chain seq x y z
N MET A 1 2.25 6.70 27.03
CA MET A 1 1.35 7.82 26.65
C MET A 1 0.56 8.28 27.88
N ARG A 2 1.00 9.34 28.58
CA ARG A 2 0.30 9.85 29.79
C ARG A 2 -0.91 10.75 29.50
N GLY A 3 -0.87 11.49 28.39
CA GLY A 3 -1.89 12.50 28.05
C GLY A 3 -3.28 11.98 27.65
N ARG A 4 -3.53 10.67 27.75
CA ARG A 4 -4.86 10.06 27.51
C ARG A 4 -5.61 9.72 28.80
N ALA A 5 -4.95 9.85 29.96
CA ALA A 5 -5.55 9.61 31.27
C ALA A 5 -6.30 10.85 31.77
N GLY A 6 -7.50 10.65 32.32
CA GLY A 6 -8.38 11.72 32.82
C GLY A 6 -9.37 12.21 31.78
N ARG A 7 -10.67 12.03 32.06
CA ARG A 7 -11.76 12.49 31.19
C ARG A 7 -12.26 13.86 31.65
N LYS A 8 -12.04 14.87 30.81
CA LYS A 8 -12.52 16.24 31.03
C LYS A 8 -14.01 16.26 31.39
N GLY A 9 -14.34 16.78 32.56
CA GLY A 9 -15.73 16.90 33.05
C GLY A 9 -16.30 15.64 33.71
N LYS A 10 -15.51 14.58 33.90
CA LYS A 10 -15.92 13.39 34.68
C LYS A 10 -14.95 13.10 35.82
N ASP A 11 -13.67 13.00 35.47
CA ASP A 11 -12.64 12.62 36.42
C ASP A 11 -11.97 13.91 36.95
N GLU A 12 -11.78 14.01 38.27
CA GLU A 12 -11.05 15.13 38.89
C GLU A 12 -9.53 15.03 38.66
N VAL A 13 -9.03 13.79 38.56
CA VAL A 13 -7.61 13.47 38.37
C VAL A 13 -7.48 12.36 37.32
N GLY A 14 -6.41 12.41 36.51
CA GLY A 14 -6.02 11.36 35.59
C GLY A 14 -4.74 10.67 36.05
N GLU A 15 -4.82 9.38 36.37
CA GLU A 15 -3.67 8.59 36.82
C GLU A 15 -3.08 7.78 35.66
N THR A 16 -1.75 7.70 35.58
CA THR A 16 -1.04 6.85 34.61
C THR A 16 -0.05 5.99 35.37
N TYR A 17 -0.17 4.68 35.19
CA TYR A 17 0.75 3.70 35.75
C TYR A 17 1.61 3.12 34.62
N LEU A 18 2.93 3.09 34.81
CA LEU A 18 3.87 2.45 33.89
C LEU A 18 4.42 1.20 34.61
N CYS A 19 4.12 0.02 34.09
CA CYS A 19 4.62 -1.23 34.64
C CYS A 19 5.99 -1.54 34.03
N CYS A 20 7.00 -1.78 34.85
CA CYS A 20 8.35 -2.10 34.41
C CYS A 20 8.97 -3.20 35.29
N THR A 21 10.01 -3.86 34.79
CA THR A 21 10.79 -4.78 35.61
C THR A 21 11.89 -4.03 36.36
N SER A 22 12.53 -4.68 37.33
CA SER A 22 13.66 -4.07 38.05
C SER A 22 14.84 -3.69 37.14
N LYS A 23 14.95 -4.30 35.96
CA LYS A 23 16.02 -4.00 34.99
C LYS A 23 15.78 -2.71 34.22
N ASP A 24 14.51 -2.33 34.04
CA ASP A 24 14.12 -1.17 33.22
C ASP A 24 13.93 0.10 34.09
N TRP A 25 14.26 0.02 35.38
CA TRP A 25 13.97 1.09 36.35
C TRP A 25 14.63 2.42 35.97
N GLU A 26 15.91 2.38 35.59
CA GLU A 26 16.67 3.59 35.21
C GLU A 26 16.08 4.24 33.95
N ASP A 27 15.74 3.44 32.93
CA ASP A 27 15.12 3.90 31.69
C ASP A 27 13.74 4.54 31.95
N VAL A 28 12.96 3.96 32.86
CA VAL A 28 11.62 4.44 33.24
C VAL A 28 11.70 5.78 33.97
N VAL A 29 12.62 5.92 34.92
CA VAL A 29 12.87 7.19 35.61
C VAL A 29 13.31 8.24 34.58
N GLY A 30 14.25 7.89 33.71
CA GLY A 30 14.68 8.76 32.62
C GLY A 30 13.53 9.20 31.72
N LEU A 31 12.60 8.31 31.37
CA LEU A 31 11.43 8.63 30.54
C LEU A 31 10.45 9.58 31.24
N LEU A 32 10.28 9.46 32.56
CA LEU A 32 9.36 10.32 33.33
C LEU A 32 9.88 11.75 33.45
N GLU A 33 11.20 11.89 33.53
CA GLU A 33 11.91 13.18 33.65
C GLU A 33 12.30 13.78 32.30
N ALA A 34 12.30 12.98 31.23
CA ALA A 34 12.69 13.42 29.89
C ALA A 34 11.84 14.58 29.38
N GLU A 35 12.52 15.59 28.84
CA GLU A 35 11.89 16.65 28.07
C GLU A 35 11.46 16.15 26.69
N LEU A 36 10.48 16.83 26.10
CA LEU A 36 10.06 16.53 24.74
C LEU A 36 11.22 16.86 23.78
N PRO A 37 11.68 15.89 22.96
CA PRO A 37 12.75 16.16 22.01
C PRO A 37 12.28 17.22 21.00
N ALA A 38 13.22 18.08 20.58
CA ALA A 38 12.96 19.09 19.59
C ALA A 38 12.46 18.47 18.26
N ILE A 39 11.53 19.16 17.60
CA ILE A 39 11.03 18.73 16.29
C ILE A 39 12.15 18.89 15.26
N ALA A 40 12.49 17.79 14.60
CA ALA A 40 13.47 17.78 13.53
C ALA A 40 12.80 17.54 12.17
N SER A 41 13.35 18.13 11.11
CA SER A 41 12.82 17.96 9.77
C SER A 41 12.85 16.50 9.29
N GLY A 42 11.75 16.05 8.67
CA GLY A 42 11.65 14.74 8.03
C GLY A 42 12.41 14.65 6.69
N LEU A 43 12.80 15.80 6.13
CA LEU A 43 13.60 15.90 4.90
C LEU A 43 15.09 15.63 5.13
N ALA A 44 15.52 15.54 6.40
CA ALA A 44 16.89 15.23 6.74
C ALA A 44 17.34 13.86 6.16
N PRO A 45 18.63 13.72 5.79
CA PRO A 45 19.18 12.47 5.30
C PRO A 45 19.05 11.37 6.36
N GLY A 46 18.76 10.14 5.93
CA GLY A 46 18.44 9.03 6.84
C GLY A 46 16.97 8.95 7.30
N ARG A 47 16.13 9.93 6.93
CA ARG A 47 14.66 9.85 7.10
C ARG A 47 13.96 9.68 5.74
N ALA A 48 12.97 10.52 5.43
CA ALA A 48 12.26 10.47 4.15
C ALA A 48 13.07 11.10 3.00
N GLY A 49 14.00 11.99 3.33
CA GLY A 49 14.86 12.68 2.36
C GLY A 49 14.13 13.71 1.48
N ILE A 50 14.89 14.40 0.63
CA ILE A 50 14.39 15.49 -0.23
C ILE A 50 13.92 14.96 -1.60
N LYS A 51 14.33 13.75 -1.99
CA LYS A 51 14.11 13.17 -3.33
C LYS A 51 12.66 13.24 -3.80
N ARG A 52 11.71 12.86 -2.94
CA ARG A 52 10.28 12.93 -3.25
C ARG A 52 9.80 14.37 -3.41
N ALA A 53 10.11 15.23 -2.45
CA ALA A 53 9.70 16.64 -2.47
C ALA A 53 10.21 17.38 -3.71
N LEU A 54 11.48 17.14 -4.08
CA LEU A 54 12.09 17.75 -5.26
C LEU A 54 11.45 17.27 -6.56
N LEU A 55 11.22 15.95 -6.69
CA LEU A 55 10.52 15.41 -7.86
C LEU A 55 9.09 15.96 -7.98
N GLU A 56 8.34 16.06 -6.87
CA GLU A 56 6.99 16.63 -6.85
C GLU A 56 7.00 18.12 -7.22
N ALA A 57 7.94 18.91 -6.70
CA ALA A 57 8.07 20.33 -7.02
C ALA A 57 8.39 20.57 -8.51
N ILE A 58 9.27 19.77 -9.10
CA ILE A 58 9.59 19.84 -10.53
C ILE A 58 8.39 19.36 -11.38
N ALA A 59 7.76 18.24 -10.99
CA ALA A 59 6.65 17.64 -11.72
C ALA A 59 5.39 18.53 -11.75
N THR A 60 5.13 19.26 -10.68
CA THR A 60 4.03 20.22 -10.57
C THR A 60 4.36 21.57 -11.21
N LYS A 61 5.58 21.75 -11.75
CA LYS A 61 6.11 23.00 -12.28
C LYS A 61 6.15 24.14 -11.26
N LEU A 62 6.25 23.82 -9.97
CA LEU A 62 6.49 24.80 -8.92
C LEU A 62 7.91 25.37 -9.02
N VAL A 63 8.86 24.52 -9.38
CA VAL A 63 10.26 24.89 -9.61
C VAL A 63 10.71 24.39 -10.98
N SER A 64 11.65 25.11 -11.60
CA SER A 64 12.15 24.77 -12.93
C SER A 64 13.64 25.07 -13.08
N GLY A 65 14.16 26.14 -12.48
CA GLY A 65 15.60 26.45 -12.49
C GLY A 65 16.27 26.17 -11.15
N ARG A 66 17.61 26.21 -11.14
CA ARG A 66 18.40 26.00 -9.93
C ARG A 66 18.08 27.02 -8.83
N ASP A 67 17.91 28.29 -9.19
CA ASP A 67 17.57 29.35 -8.25
C ASP A 67 16.21 29.11 -7.58
N ALA A 68 15.20 28.74 -8.37
CA ALA A 68 13.88 28.40 -7.85
C ALA A 68 13.91 27.18 -6.92
N ILE A 69 14.73 26.17 -7.22
CA ILE A 69 14.95 25.03 -6.33
C ILE A 69 15.59 25.49 -5.01
N ASN A 70 16.61 26.34 -5.07
CA ASN A 70 17.26 26.87 -3.87
C ASN A 70 16.28 27.66 -3.00
N ASP A 71 15.43 28.49 -3.60
CA ASP A 71 14.41 29.27 -2.88
C ASP A 71 13.31 28.39 -2.27
N TYR A 72 12.92 27.33 -2.96
CA TYR A 72 12.01 26.31 -2.42
C TYR A 72 12.60 25.64 -1.17
N ILE A 73 13.88 25.27 -1.22
CA ILE A 73 14.57 24.61 -0.11
C ILE A 73 14.78 25.57 1.07
N ARG A 74 15.07 26.85 0.81
CA ARG A 74 15.14 27.91 1.84
C ARG A 74 13.84 28.11 2.61
N SER A 75 12.71 27.73 2.00
CA SER A 75 11.39 27.79 2.64
C SER A 75 11.06 26.57 3.51
N SER A 76 11.97 25.59 3.60
CA SER A 76 11.75 24.35 4.34
C SER A 76 12.21 24.45 5.80
N LEU A 77 11.57 23.67 6.69
CA LEU A 77 12.02 23.54 8.09
C LEU A 77 13.47 23.03 8.18
N LEU A 78 13.94 22.26 7.20
CA LEU A 78 15.31 21.76 7.18
C LEU A 78 16.34 22.90 7.07
N PHE A 79 16.03 23.94 6.29
CA PHE A 79 16.91 25.11 6.14
C PHE A 79 16.95 25.97 7.41
N HIS A 80 15.83 26.03 8.15
CA HIS A 80 15.74 26.79 9.39
C HIS A 80 16.32 26.07 10.63
N ASN A 81 16.74 24.81 10.49
CA ASN A 81 17.48 24.11 11.52
C ASN A 81 18.99 24.28 11.28
N ASP A 82 19.71 24.89 12.23
CA ASP A 82 21.10 25.36 12.07
C ASP A 82 22.12 24.28 11.65
N GLU A 83 21.92 23.02 12.03
CA GLU A 83 22.91 21.95 11.79
C GLU A 83 23.02 21.51 10.32
N ALA A 84 22.05 21.86 9.46
CA ALA A 84 21.97 21.32 8.10
C ALA A 84 22.30 22.33 6.99
N GLN A 85 22.43 23.63 7.28
CA GLN A 85 22.55 24.66 6.25
C GLN A 85 23.74 24.46 5.31
N ASP A 86 24.92 24.13 5.86
CA ASP A 86 26.15 24.01 5.09
C ASP A 86 26.14 22.81 4.12
N THR A 87 25.42 21.74 4.46
CA THR A 87 25.39 20.49 3.65
C THR A 87 24.12 20.36 2.80
N LEU A 88 23.13 21.23 3.01
CA LEU A 88 21.82 21.13 2.37
C LEU A 88 21.89 21.30 0.85
N PHE A 89 22.63 22.30 0.37
CA PHE A 89 22.71 22.56 -1.07
C PHE A 89 23.49 21.48 -1.82
N ASP A 90 24.50 20.88 -1.17
CA ASP A 90 25.24 19.73 -1.69
C ASP A 90 24.33 18.50 -1.77
N MET A 91 23.50 18.27 -0.75
CA MET A 91 22.51 17.21 -0.75
C MET A 91 21.45 17.40 -1.83
N VAL A 92 20.98 18.63 -2.04
CA VAL A 92 20.05 18.96 -3.14
C VAL A 92 20.71 18.69 -4.49
N GLN A 93 21.99 19.05 -4.66
CA GLN A 93 22.75 18.75 -5.87
C GLN A 93 22.86 17.24 -6.12
N SER A 94 23.26 16.46 -5.11
CA SER A 94 23.33 15.00 -5.18
C SER A 94 21.98 14.39 -5.53
N THR A 95 20.91 14.83 -4.86
CA THR A 95 19.56 14.32 -5.08
C THR A 95 19.08 14.63 -6.49
N LEU A 96 19.39 15.82 -7.00
CA LEU A 96 19.04 16.21 -8.36
C LEU A 96 19.78 15.36 -9.39
N GLN A 97 21.07 15.08 -9.15
CA GLN A 97 21.84 14.16 -9.99
C GLN A 97 21.24 12.76 -9.98
N GLU A 98 20.85 12.22 -8.82
CA GLU A 98 20.16 10.93 -8.75
C GLU A 98 18.84 10.91 -9.54
N LEU A 99 18.07 11.99 -9.53
CA LEU A 99 16.83 12.12 -10.31
C LEU A 99 17.09 12.15 -11.82
N LEU A 100 18.21 12.75 -12.25
CA LEU A 100 18.66 12.72 -13.65
C LEU A 100 19.13 11.32 -14.05
N ASP A 101 19.95 10.68 -13.23
CA ASP A 101 20.52 9.35 -13.48
C ASP A 101 19.42 8.28 -13.56
N SER A 102 18.41 8.40 -12.70
CA SER A 102 17.21 7.54 -12.71
C SER A 102 16.21 7.88 -13.81
N LYS A 103 16.49 8.90 -14.64
CA LYS A 103 15.64 9.36 -15.75
C LYS A 103 14.24 9.78 -15.31
N LEU A 104 14.10 10.27 -14.08
CA LEU A 104 12.84 10.83 -13.56
C LEU A 104 12.70 12.31 -13.92
N VAL A 105 13.84 12.99 -14.07
CA VAL A 105 13.97 14.38 -14.51
C VAL A 105 14.91 14.43 -15.71
N LYS A 106 14.75 15.41 -16.58
CA LYS A 106 15.67 15.75 -17.68
C LYS A 106 16.10 17.21 -17.54
N SER A 107 17.34 17.50 -17.93
CA SER A 107 17.85 18.86 -18.05
C SER A 107 17.59 19.37 -19.46
N SER A 108 17.05 20.59 -19.59
CA SER A 108 16.98 21.34 -20.83
C SER A 108 18.29 22.10 -21.07
N ASN A 109 18.45 22.66 -22.27
CA ASN A 109 19.63 23.43 -22.68
C ASN A 109 19.81 24.72 -21.85
N ASP A 110 18.73 25.23 -21.25
CA ASP A 110 18.71 26.49 -20.49
C ASP A 110 18.89 26.29 -18.97
N GLU A 111 19.54 25.19 -18.54
CA GLU A 111 19.70 24.80 -17.12
C GLU A 111 18.37 24.66 -16.35
N THR A 112 17.28 24.40 -17.09
CA THR A 112 15.96 24.12 -16.52
C THR A 112 15.73 22.62 -16.41
N PHE A 113 15.06 22.20 -15.33
CA PHE A 113 14.70 20.84 -15.04
C PHE A 113 13.24 20.59 -15.38
N GLU A 114 13.00 19.55 -16.18
CA GLU A 114 11.66 19.12 -16.55
C GLU A 114 11.45 17.67 -16.12
N PRO A 115 10.24 17.30 -15.65
CA PRO A 115 9.95 15.90 -15.34
C PRO A 115 9.88 15.08 -16.62
N THR A 116 10.33 13.82 -16.57
CA THR A 116 10.07 12.86 -17.66
C THR A 116 8.66 12.31 -17.56
N GLN A 117 8.19 11.58 -18.58
CA GLN A 117 6.90 10.88 -18.51
C GLN A 117 6.84 9.92 -17.32
N LEU A 118 7.95 9.23 -17.01
CA LEU A 118 8.08 8.36 -15.86
C LEU A 118 8.01 9.15 -14.54
N GLY A 119 8.73 10.27 -14.42
CA GLY A 119 8.64 11.15 -13.26
C GLY A 119 7.22 11.66 -13.01
N LEU A 120 6.53 12.09 -14.07
CA LEU A 120 5.12 12.49 -14.01
C LEU A 120 4.20 11.34 -13.59
N ALA A 121 4.44 10.12 -14.07
CA ALA A 121 3.66 8.95 -13.72
C ALA A 121 3.81 8.58 -12.23
N ILE A 122 5.04 8.62 -11.69
CA ILE A 122 5.32 8.36 -10.27
C ILE A 122 4.58 9.37 -9.38
N VAL A 123 4.72 10.67 -9.68
CA VAL A 123 4.10 11.74 -8.90
C VAL A 123 2.56 11.67 -8.98
N ALA A 124 2.01 11.47 -10.18
CA ALA A 124 0.56 11.36 -10.36
C ALA A 124 -0.05 10.13 -9.65
N SER A 125 0.78 9.12 -9.34
CA SER A 125 0.38 7.90 -8.66
C SER A 125 0.70 7.91 -7.16
N ALA A 126 1.19 9.05 -6.64
CA ALA A 126 1.56 9.28 -5.24
C ALA A 126 2.61 8.30 -4.67
N PHE A 127 3.42 7.68 -5.54
CA PHE A 127 4.50 6.77 -5.13
C PHE A 127 5.78 7.53 -4.78
N SER A 128 6.60 6.94 -3.91
CA SER A 128 7.97 7.41 -3.72
C SER A 128 8.79 7.16 -5.01
N PRO A 129 9.86 7.93 -5.28
CA PRO A 129 10.70 7.71 -6.45
C PRO A 129 11.23 6.27 -6.57
N ASP A 130 11.70 5.68 -5.47
CA ASP A 130 12.28 4.33 -5.48
C ASP A 130 11.21 3.24 -5.65
N ASP A 131 10.05 3.39 -5.00
CA ASP A 131 8.91 2.50 -5.18
C ASP A 131 8.35 2.59 -6.60
N GLY A 132 8.30 3.80 -7.17
CA GLY A 132 7.86 4.06 -8.52
C GLY A 132 8.75 3.41 -9.58
N LEU A 133 10.08 3.42 -9.39
CA LEU A 133 11.02 2.71 -10.25
C LEU A 133 10.84 1.19 -10.18
N PHE A 134 10.62 0.65 -8.98
CA PHE A 134 10.32 -0.78 -8.80
C PHE A 134 9.00 -1.16 -9.52
N ILE A 135 7.93 -0.39 -9.31
CA ILE A 135 6.62 -0.56 -9.95
C ILE A 135 6.73 -0.45 -11.48
N TYR A 136 7.52 0.49 -11.99
CA TYR A 136 7.77 0.62 -13.42
C TYR A 136 8.35 -0.66 -14.02
N GLY A 137 9.34 -1.27 -13.35
CA GLY A 137 9.93 -2.54 -13.78
C GLY A 137 8.92 -3.69 -13.77
N GLU A 138 8.08 -3.76 -12.74
CA GLU A 138 7.00 -4.74 -12.59
C GLU A 138 5.95 -4.62 -13.69
N LEU A 139 5.41 -3.42 -13.90
CA LEU A 139 4.43 -3.13 -14.95
C LEU A 139 5.01 -3.39 -16.34
N LYS A 140 6.28 -3.05 -16.58
CA LYS A 140 6.93 -3.31 -17.86
C LYS A 140 7.08 -4.81 -18.14
N ARG A 141 7.36 -5.64 -17.14
CA ARG A 141 7.32 -7.11 -17.28
C ARG A 141 5.90 -7.60 -17.54
N ALA A 142 4.92 -7.07 -16.80
CA ALA A 142 3.52 -7.43 -16.95
C ALA A 142 2.98 -7.11 -18.36
N LEU A 143 3.46 -6.03 -19.01
CA LEU A 143 3.13 -5.71 -20.40
C LEU A 143 3.65 -6.74 -21.42
N GLN A 144 4.76 -7.41 -21.11
CA GLN A 144 5.34 -8.43 -22.00
C GLN A 144 4.65 -9.78 -21.84
N ALA A 145 4.23 -10.10 -20.62
CA ALA A 145 3.50 -11.32 -20.31
C ALA A 145 2.52 -11.05 -19.18
N PHE A 146 1.23 -11.15 -19.48
CA PHE A 146 0.16 -11.02 -18.50
C PHE A 146 -0.75 -12.25 -18.55
N VAL A 147 -0.84 -12.98 -17.43
CA VAL A 147 -1.79 -14.08 -17.30
C VAL A 147 -3.20 -13.52 -17.14
N MET A 148 -4.03 -13.65 -18.19
CA MET A 148 -5.41 -13.11 -18.22
C MET A 148 -6.50 -14.15 -17.99
N ASP A 149 -6.18 -15.44 -17.99
CA ASP A 149 -7.13 -16.52 -17.74
C ASP A 149 -7.33 -16.82 -16.24
N GLY A 150 -6.84 -15.91 -15.38
CA GLY A 150 -6.97 -15.95 -13.93
C GLY A 150 -6.79 -14.56 -13.32
N GLU A 151 -7.12 -14.42 -12.04
CA GLU A 151 -7.12 -13.12 -11.35
C GLU A 151 -5.89 -12.89 -10.48
N MET A 152 -5.06 -13.92 -10.27
CA MET A 152 -3.91 -13.84 -9.37
C MET A 152 -2.90 -12.78 -9.79
N HIS A 153 -2.71 -12.58 -11.09
CA HIS A 153 -1.75 -11.59 -11.56
C HIS A 153 -2.21 -10.18 -11.21
N ILE A 154 -3.52 -9.92 -11.29
CA ILE A 154 -4.13 -8.65 -10.93
C ILE A 154 -3.98 -8.39 -9.43
N PHE A 155 -4.29 -9.37 -8.58
CA PHE A 155 -4.11 -9.22 -7.12
C PHE A 155 -2.64 -8.99 -6.73
N TYR A 156 -1.71 -9.61 -7.45
CA TYR A 156 -0.28 -9.32 -7.29
C TYR A 156 0.07 -7.87 -7.66
N MET A 157 -0.47 -7.36 -8.77
CA MET A 157 -0.29 -5.95 -9.15
C MET A 157 -0.88 -4.99 -8.12
N PHE A 158 -1.93 -5.37 -7.38
CA PHE A 158 -2.52 -4.55 -6.32
C PHE A 158 -1.90 -4.74 -4.94
N SER A 159 -0.98 -5.69 -4.77
CA SER A 159 -0.29 -5.90 -3.50
C SER A 159 0.61 -4.71 -3.15
N PRO A 160 0.30 -3.94 -2.09
CA PRO A 160 1.11 -2.80 -1.68
C PRO A 160 2.51 -3.22 -1.25
N LEU A 161 3.48 -2.33 -1.43
CA LEU A 161 4.89 -2.62 -1.17
C LEU A 161 5.26 -2.61 0.32
N GLN A 162 4.45 -1.93 1.14
CA GLN A 162 4.73 -1.65 2.56
C GLN A 162 3.85 -2.47 3.52
N ALA A 163 3.00 -3.36 3.00
CA ALA A 163 2.00 -4.09 3.78
C ALA A 163 2.56 -5.34 4.51
N SER A 164 3.88 -5.50 4.60
CA SER A 164 4.50 -6.76 5.03
C SER A 164 4.24 -7.04 6.51
N SER A 165 3.21 -7.84 6.78
CA SER A 165 3.26 -8.77 7.91
C SER A 165 4.29 -9.85 7.59
N GLU A 166 4.96 -10.40 8.60
CA GLU A 166 5.87 -11.53 8.39
C GLU A 166 5.13 -12.67 7.67
N ILE A 167 5.82 -13.34 6.75
CA ILE A 167 5.25 -14.44 5.98
C ILE A 167 5.14 -15.65 6.90
N ASP A 168 3.92 -16.17 7.05
CA ASP A 168 3.72 -17.53 7.52
C ASP A 168 3.97 -18.48 6.35
N TRP A 169 5.15 -19.09 6.33
CA TRP A 169 5.58 -19.97 5.23
C TRP A 169 4.75 -21.25 5.13
N MET A 170 4.15 -21.72 6.22
CA MET A 170 3.25 -22.87 6.17
C MET A 170 1.95 -22.49 5.47
N ALA A 171 1.33 -21.38 5.87
CA ALA A 171 0.13 -20.87 5.21
C ALA A 171 0.40 -20.54 3.72
N PHE A 172 1.55 -19.94 3.40
CA PHE A 172 1.93 -19.65 2.02
C PHE A 172 2.07 -20.93 1.18
N ARG A 173 2.73 -21.96 1.71
CA ARG A 173 2.84 -23.26 1.05
C ARG A 173 1.47 -23.86 0.73
N ASP A 174 0.56 -23.85 1.70
CA ASP A 174 -0.79 -24.42 1.53
C ASP A 174 -1.57 -23.68 0.43
N GLU A 175 -1.44 -22.36 0.37
CA GLU A 175 -2.04 -21.56 -0.70
C GLU A 175 -1.45 -21.85 -2.08
N VAL A 176 -0.12 -22.03 -2.16
CA VAL A 176 0.56 -22.38 -3.41
C VAL A 176 0.14 -23.77 -3.90
N HIS A 177 -0.06 -24.74 -3.01
CA HIS A 177 -0.58 -26.07 -3.38
C HIS A 177 -2.04 -26.03 -3.84
N GLY A 178 -2.83 -25.09 -3.34
CA GLY A 178 -4.22 -24.89 -3.74
C GLY A 178 -4.41 -24.12 -5.06
N LEU A 179 -3.33 -23.68 -5.71
CA LEU A 179 -3.42 -22.97 -6.99
C LEU A 179 -3.79 -23.89 -8.15
N ASP A 180 -4.57 -23.34 -9.08
CA ASP A 180 -4.80 -23.91 -10.39
C ASP A 180 -3.60 -23.66 -11.33
N ASP A 181 -3.66 -24.23 -12.54
CA ASP A 181 -2.60 -24.06 -13.53
C ASP A 181 -2.35 -22.59 -13.90
N SER A 182 -3.40 -21.76 -13.94
CA SER A 182 -3.28 -20.31 -14.19
C SER A 182 -2.56 -19.59 -13.07
N GLY A 183 -2.93 -19.86 -11.82
CA GLY A 183 -2.24 -19.34 -10.64
C GLY A 183 -0.78 -19.76 -10.56
N LEU A 184 -0.47 -21.04 -10.82
CA LEU A 184 0.92 -21.54 -10.82
C LEU A 184 1.77 -20.86 -11.89
N ARG A 185 1.24 -20.65 -13.10
CA ARG A 185 1.92 -19.88 -14.15
C ARG A 185 2.17 -18.45 -13.70
N THR A 186 1.18 -17.82 -13.07
CA THR A 186 1.29 -16.44 -12.57
C THR A 186 2.43 -16.30 -11.56
N ILE A 187 2.46 -17.13 -10.51
CA ILE A 187 3.49 -16.98 -9.46
C ILE A 187 4.90 -17.25 -10.00
N ARG A 188 5.05 -18.18 -10.95
CA ARG A 188 6.32 -18.43 -11.63
C ARG A 188 6.74 -17.26 -12.50
N LEU A 189 5.80 -16.65 -13.22
CA LEU A 189 6.05 -15.50 -14.10
C LEU A 189 6.55 -14.28 -13.32
N VAL A 190 6.01 -14.04 -12.12
CA VAL A 190 6.46 -12.93 -11.25
C VAL A 190 7.76 -13.24 -10.50
N GLY A 191 8.27 -14.47 -10.58
CA GLY A 191 9.55 -14.88 -10.00
C GLY A 191 9.48 -15.63 -8.67
N VAL A 192 8.31 -16.16 -8.29
CA VAL A 192 8.16 -17.06 -7.13
C VAL A 192 8.25 -18.51 -7.58
N ASP A 193 9.19 -19.24 -6.99
CA ASP A 193 9.34 -20.67 -7.21
C ASP A 193 8.56 -21.46 -6.15
N PRO A 194 7.54 -22.26 -6.54
CA PRO A 194 6.82 -23.14 -5.63
C PRO A 194 7.72 -24.12 -4.87
N GLY A 195 8.81 -24.58 -5.50
CA GLY A 195 9.79 -25.48 -4.89
C GLY A 195 10.48 -24.82 -3.69
N LEU A 196 10.99 -23.61 -3.89
CA LEU A 196 11.60 -22.81 -2.82
C LEU A 196 10.61 -22.51 -1.68
N VAL A 197 9.36 -22.14 -1.97
CA VAL A 197 8.32 -21.93 -0.94
C VAL A 197 8.17 -23.19 -0.08
N ASN A 198 8.08 -24.37 -0.71
CA ASN A 198 7.98 -25.64 -0.01
C ASN A 198 9.23 -25.94 0.85
N SER A 199 10.44 -25.70 0.33
CA SER A 199 11.69 -25.89 1.08
C SER A 199 11.82 -24.97 2.29
N ILE A 200 11.40 -23.70 2.18
CA ILE A 200 11.43 -22.75 3.31
C ILE A 200 10.41 -23.15 4.37
N ALA A 201 9.20 -23.53 3.97
CA ALA A 201 8.17 -23.99 4.90
C ALA A 201 8.59 -25.24 5.70
N MET A 202 9.44 -26.10 5.12
CA MET A 202 10.05 -27.25 5.80
C MET A 202 11.31 -26.90 6.62
N GLY A 203 11.73 -25.63 6.64
CA GLY A 203 12.92 -25.17 7.36
C GLY A 203 14.26 -25.53 6.69
N HIS A 204 14.24 -25.93 5.41
CA HIS A 204 15.45 -26.35 4.68
C HIS A 204 16.14 -25.20 3.93
N ALA A 205 15.48 -24.05 3.77
CA ALA A 205 16.00 -22.90 3.03
C ALA A 205 15.59 -21.57 3.66
N SER A 206 16.27 -20.49 3.29
CA SER A 206 15.88 -19.12 3.62
C SER A 206 16.26 -18.15 2.49
N ILE A 207 15.46 -17.12 2.30
CA ILE A 207 15.73 -16.06 1.33
C ILE A 207 16.55 -14.98 2.03
N LYS A 208 17.78 -14.74 1.53
CA LYS A 208 18.67 -13.69 2.04
C LYS A 208 18.60 -12.39 1.25
N ASP A 209 18.22 -12.46 -0.03
CA ASP A 209 18.09 -11.29 -0.89
C ASP A 209 16.81 -10.51 -0.56
N PRO A 210 16.91 -9.26 -0.08
CA PRO A 210 15.75 -8.43 0.24
C PRO A 210 14.84 -8.16 -0.96
N ALA A 211 15.41 -8.03 -2.17
CA ALA A 211 14.64 -7.76 -3.38
C ALA A 211 13.78 -8.98 -3.75
N LEU A 212 14.35 -10.18 -3.67
CA LEU A 212 13.61 -11.43 -3.85
C LEU A 212 12.55 -11.60 -2.76
N LEU A 213 12.89 -11.36 -1.49
CA LEU A 213 11.95 -11.47 -0.38
C LEU A 213 10.75 -10.51 -0.56
N ARG A 214 10.96 -9.33 -1.13
CA ARG A 214 9.89 -8.36 -1.46
C ARG A 214 8.89 -8.96 -2.47
N VAL A 215 9.37 -9.69 -3.48
CA VAL A 215 8.50 -10.35 -4.47
C VAL A 215 7.63 -11.43 -3.80
N TYR A 216 8.23 -12.26 -2.93
CA TYR A 216 7.53 -13.32 -2.20
C TYR A 216 6.49 -12.75 -1.24
N ASN A 217 6.84 -11.68 -0.50
CA ASN A 217 5.90 -10.94 0.33
C ASN A 217 4.68 -10.45 -0.47
N ARG A 218 4.91 -9.87 -1.66
CA ARG A 218 3.81 -9.37 -2.49
C ARG A 218 2.90 -10.49 -3.00
N VAL A 219 3.46 -11.65 -3.37
CA VAL A 219 2.62 -12.81 -3.72
C VAL A 219 1.82 -13.30 -2.51
N TYR A 220 2.44 -13.37 -1.34
CA TYR A 220 1.74 -13.74 -0.10
C TYR A 220 0.58 -12.78 0.23
N THR A 221 0.82 -11.47 0.13
CA THR A 221 -0.22 -10.45 0.28
C THR A 221 -1.29 -10.53 -0.82
N ALA A 222 -0.93 -10.91 -2.05
CA ALA A 222 -1.89 -11.10 -3.14
C ALA A 222 -2.93 -12.19 -2.82
N PHE A 223 -2.52 -13.28 -2.16
CA PHE A 223 -3.46 -14.31 -1.68
C PHE A 223 -4.47 -13.75 -0.67
N GLN A 224 -4.01 -12.88 0.24
CA GLN A 224 -4.88 -12.21 1.20
C GLN A 224 -5.88 -11.28 0.48
N LEU A 225 -5.43 -10.54 -0.54
CA LEU A 225 -6.30 -9.69 -1.36
C LEU A 225 -7.32 -10.50 -2.18
N ARG A 226 -6.91 -11.65 -2.72
CA ARG A 226 -7.80 -12.59 -3.42
C ARG A 226 -8.91 -13.07 -2.49
N ASP A 227 -8.56 -13.45 -1.26
CA ASP A 227 -9.52 -13.92 -0.27
C ASP A 227 -10.48 -12.80 0.16
N LEU A 228 -9.99 -11.57 0.32
CA LEU A 228 -10.83 -10.39 0.56
C LEU A 228 -11.81 -10.14 -0.59
N SER A 229 -11.34 -10.21 -1.85
CA SER A 229 -12.20 -10.00 -3.02
C SER A 229 -13.19 -11.15 -3.25
N ASN A 230 -12.96 -12.32 -2.64
CA ASN A 230 -13.84 -13.47 -2.63
C ASN A 230 -14.76 -13.53 -1.40
N GLU A 231 -14.95 -12.39 -0.72
CA GLU A 231 -15.93 -12.21 0.36
C GLU A 231 -15.65 -13.06 1.61
N ILE A 232 -14.42 -13.54 1.76
CA ILE A 232 -14.02 -14.28 2.96
C ILE A 232 -13.97 -13.28 4.14
N PRO A 233 -14.62 -13.58 5.28
CA PRO A 233 -14.61 -12.69 6.42
C PRO A 233 -13.19 -12.36 6.91
N VAL A 234 -12.95 -11.09 7.25
CA VAL A 234 -11.66 -10.60 7.75
C VAL A 234 -11.13 -11.43 8.93
N SER A 235 -12.01 -11.90 9.82
CA SER A 235 -11.64 -12.76 10.94
C SER A 235 -11.14 -14.14 10.50
N SER A 236 -11.71 -14.70 9.43
CA SER A 236 -11.27 -15.98 8.85
C SER A 236 -9.92 -15.82 8.17
N ILE A 237 -9.71 -14.72 7.43
CA ILE A 237 -8.43 -14.39 6.80
C ILE A 237 -7.34 -14.20 7.86
N ALA A 238 -7.63 -13.44 8.92
CA ALA A 238 -6.69 -13.23 10.03
C ALA A 238 -6.22 -14.55 10.66
N LYS A 239 -7.14 -15.50 10.86
CA LYS A 239 -6.80 -16.84 11.36
C LYS A 239 -6.01 -17.67 10.35
N LYS A 240 -6.44 -17.64 9.08
CA LYS A 240 -5.83 -18.42 7.98
C LYS A 240 -4.37 -18.07 7.74
N TYR A 241 -4.05 -16.78 7.74
CA TYR A 241 -2.69 -16.28 7.49
C TYR A 241 -1.91 -15.96 8.77
N ASN A 242 -2.46 -16.29 9.94
CA ASN A 242 -1.88 -16.03 11.25
C ASN A 242 -1.44 -14.56 11.46
N ILE A 243 -2.28 -13.61 11.03
CA ILE A 243 -2.04 -12.17 11.14
C ILE A 243 -3.13 -11.49 11.96
N ALA A 244 -2.78 -10.35 12.57
CA ALA A 244 -3.73 -9.57 13.35
C ALA A 244 -4.90 -9.10 12.47
N ARG A 245 -6.13 -9.16 13.00
CA ARG A 245 -7.35 -8.68 12.29
C ARG A 245 -7.19 -7.23 11.80
N GLY A 246 -6.56 -6.37 12.61
CA GLY A 246 -6.29 -4.98 12.24
C GLY A 246 -5.37 -4.87 11.02
N ALA A 247 -4.38 -5.75 10.87
CA ALA A 247 -3.49 -5.77 9.72
C ALA A 247 -4.24 -6.09 8.41
N VAL A 248 -5.17 -7.06 8.45
CA VAL A 248 -6.03 -7.37 7.29
C VAL A 248 -6.91 -6.17 6.91
N GLN A 249 -7.46 -5.46 7.90
CA GLN A 249 -8.27 -4.26 7.65
C GLN A 249 -7.43 -3.12 7.05
N THR A 250 -6.25 -2.88 7.58
CA THR A 250 -5.29 -1.91 7.03
C THR A 250 -4.89 -2.27 5.61
N LEU A 251 -4.64 -3.56 5.33
CA LEU A 251 -4.35 -4.05 3.98
C LEU A 251 -5.51 -3.74 3.02
N ALA A 252 -6.75 -4.03 3.43
CA ALA A 252 -7.94 -3.76 2.62
C ALA A 252 -8.13 -2.27 2.32
N GLN A 253 -7.75 -1.38 3.25
CA GLN A 253 -7.82 0.07 3.03
C GLN A 253 -6.68 0.58 2.13
N ASN A 254 -5.46 0.09 2.37
CA ASN A 254 -4.28 0.53 1.64
C ASN A 254 -4.27 0.05 0.19
N CYS A 255 -4.83 -1.14 -0.08
CA CYS A 255 -4.85 -1.71 -1.42
C CYS A 255 -5.73 -0.91 -2.39
N HIS A 256 -6.76 -0.20 -1.92
CA HIS A 256 -7.60 0.66 -2.77
C HIS A 256 -6.80 1.84 -3.33
N GLY A 257 -6.09 2.55 -2.45
CA GLY A 257 -5.21 3.66 -2.86
C GLY A 257 -4.07 3.18 -3.75
N PHE A 258 -3.47 2.03 -3.42
CA PHE A 258 -2.40 1.45 -4.22
C PHE A 258 -2.88 1.02 -5.61
N ALA A 259 -4.03 0.34 -5.72
CA ALA A 259 -4.63 -0.07 -6.99
C ALA A 259 -4.99 1.13 -7.87
N ALA A 260 -5.54 2.20 -7.28
CA ALA A 260 -5.78 3.45 -7.99
C ALA A 260 -4.47 4.08 -8.50
N GLY A 261 -3.42 4.07 -7.69
CA GLY A 261 -2.08 4.50 -8.10
C GLY A 261 -1.54 3.68 -9.27
N MET A 262 -1.67 2.35 -9.24
CA MET A 262 -1.21 1.46 -10.32
C MET A 262 -1.93 1.74 -11.65
N ALA A 263 -3.26 1.89 -11.62
CA ALA A 263 -4.03 2.26 -12.81
C ALA A 263 -3.63 3.65 -13.33
N LYS A 264 -3.48 4.64 -12.43
CA LYS A 264 -3.08 6.00 -12.79
C LYS A 264 -1.68 6.05 -13.40
N PHE A 265 -0.77 5.22 -12.90
CA PHE A 265 0.58 5.08 -13.42
C PHE A 265 0.53 4.62 -14.89
N CYS A 266 -0.24 3.58 -15.18
CA CYS A 266 -0.41 3.05 -16.53
C CYS A 266 -0.99 4.11 -17.48
N GLN A 267 -2.01 4.86 -17.05
CA GLN A 267 -2.60 5.96 -17.83
C GLN A 267 -1.54 7.02 -18.19
N ARG A 268 -0.70 7.43 -17.23
CA ARG A 268 0.35 8.44 -17.47
C ARG A 268 1.46 7.94 -18.39
N MET A 269 1.75 6.64 -18.35
CA MET A 269 2.71 5.99 -19.25
C MET A 269 2.15 5.70 -20.65
N GLY A 270 0.84 5.87 -20.88
CA GLY A 270 0.18 5.52 -22.14
C GLY A 270 -0.02 4.01 -22.32
N TRP A 271 -0.12 3.26 -21.21
CA TRP A 271 -0.34 1.81 -21.20
C TRP A 271 -1.82 1.49 -21.04
N ASP A 272 -2.63 1.98 -21.99
CA ASP A 272 -4.09 2.06 -21.85
C ASP A 272 -4.75 0.69 -21.65
N MET A 273 -4.29 -0.35 -22.35
CA MET A 273 -4.83 -1.71 -22.21
C MET A 273 -4.68 -2.24 -20.78
N LEU A 274 -3.49 -2.07 -20.19
CA LEU A 274 -3.25 -2.50 -18.81
C LEU A 274 -4.00 -1.60 -17.83
N ALA A 275 -4.08 -0.30 -18.10
CA ALA A 275 -4.85 0.64 -17.28
C ALA A 275 -6.33 0.23 -17.18
N VAL A 276 -6.98 -0.13 -18.30
CA VAL A 276 -8.38 -0.55 -18.33
C VAL A 276 -8.61 -1.83 -17.53
N VAL A 277 -7.72 -2.83 -17.68
CA VAL A 277 -7.82 -4.08 -16.92
C VAL A 277 -7.70 -3.83 -15.41
N LEU A 278 -6.73 -3.00 -15.00
CA LEU A 278 -6.54 -2.65 -13.59
C LEU A 278 -7.71 -1.81 -13.05
N GLU A 279 -8.23 -0.86 -13.83
CA GLU A 279 -9.36 -0.03 -13.41
C GLU A 279 -10.63 -0.88 -13.17
N HIS A 280 -10.94 -1.79 -14.09
CA HIS A 280 -12.10 -2.69 -13.94
C HIS A 280 -12.00 -3.56 -12.67
N MET A 281 -10.81 -4.07 -12.38
CA MET A 281 -10.60 -4.93 -11.21
C MET A 281 -10.47 -4.15 -9.90
N ARG A 282 -10.18 -2.85 -9.95
CA ARG A 282 -10.19 -1.98 -8.78
C ARG A 282 -11.55 -1.98 -8.11
N ASP A 283 -12.64 -1.94 -8.89
CA ASP A 283 -13.99 -1.87 -8.35
C ASP A 283 -14.36 -3.14 -7.55
N ARG A 284 -13.87 -4.30 -7.98
CA ARG A 284 -13.98 -5.58 -7.23
C ARG A 284 -13.21 -5.57 -5.93
N LEU A 285 -11.98 -5.08 -5.97
CA LEU A 285 -11.17 -4.94 -4.76
C LEU A 285 -11.80 -3.93 -3.78
N GLN A 286 -12.37 -2.85 -4.30
CA GLN A 286 -13.06 -1.82 -3.52
C GLN A 286 -14.32 -2.35 -2.85
N ALA A 287 -15.13 -3.10 -3.59
CA ALA A 287 -16.31 -3.77 -3.06
C ALA A 287 -15.96 -4.93 -2.11
N GLY A 288 -14.74 -5.47 -2.19
CA GLY A 288 -14.37 -6.71 -1.49
C GLY A 288 -15.29 -7.86 -1.89
N ALA A 289 -15.71 -7.88 -3.15
CA ALA A 289 -16.78 -8.74 -3.63
C ALA A 289 -16.49 -9.28 -5.04
N ARG A 290 -17.14 -10.40 -5.37
CA ARG A 290 -17.11 -10.94 -6.72
C ARG A 290 -17.89 -10.04 -7.69
N ALA A 291 -17.63 -10.24 -8.98
CA ALA A 291 -18.16 -9.38 -10.05
C ALA A 291 -19.70 -9.32 -10.07
N ASP A 292 -20.37 -10.41 -9.68
CA ASP A 292 -21.83 -10.53 -9.60
C ASP A 292 -22.48 -9.65 -8.52
N LEU A 293 -21.71 -9.19 -7.53
CA LEU A 293 -22.19 -8.35 -6.44
C LEU A 293 -21.85 -6.86 -6.59
N LEU A 294 -21.12 -6.47 -7.63
CA LEU A 294 -20.68 -5.07 -7.80
C LEU A 294 -21.85 -4.09 -7.86
N GLU A 295 -22.94 -4.50 -8.49
CA GLU A 295 -24.16 -3.69 -8.57
C GLU A 295 -24.75 -3.45 -7.16
N MET A 296 -24.83 -4.50 -6.34
CA MET A 296 -25.36 -4.42 -4.97
C MET A 296 -24.43 -3.66 -4.02
N ALA A 297 -23.12 -3.74 -4.23
CA ALA A 297 -22.12 -3.05 -3.42
C ALA A 297 -22.20 -1.51 -3.55
N GLN A 298 -22.93 -0.98 -4.54
CA GLN A 298 -23.19 0.46 -4.68
C GLN A 298 -24.22 0.97 -3.66
N VAL A 299 -25.02 0.08 -3.05
CA VAL A 299 -26.06 0.47 -2.10
C VAL A 299 -25.43 0.87 -0.77
N THR A 300 -25.79 2.05 -0.27
CA THR A 300 -25.30 2.55 1.02
C THR A 300 -25.60 1.55 2.14
N TYR A 301 -24.60 1.30 2.99
CA TYR A 301 -24.63 0.34 4.10
C TYR A 301 -24.68 -1.15 3.73
N VAL A 302 -24.76 -1.51 2.45
CA VAL A 302 -24.65 -2.90 2.00
C VAL A 302 -23.18 -3.26 1.80
N LYS A 303 -22.61 -4.02 2.74
CA LYS A 303 -21.24 -4.56 2.63
C LYS A 303 -21.25 -5.91 1.90
N SER A 304 -20.08 -6.39 1.49
CA SER A 304 -19.90 -7.61 0.68
C SER A 304 -20.70 -8.82 1.19
N ARG A 305 -20.68 -9.11 2.50
CA ARG A 305 -21.46 -10.22 3.09
C ARG A 305 -22.98 -10.01 3.00
N THR A 306 -23.44 -8.78 3.22
CA THR A 306 -24.87 -8.43 3.11
C THR A 306 -25.31 -8.50 1.66
N ALA A 307 -24.49 -8.01 0.73
CA ALA A 307 -24.72 -8.12 -0.70
C ALA A 307 -24.87 -9.59 -1.13
N ARG A 308 -23.99 -10.48 -0.65
CA ARG A 308 -24.08 -11.93 -0.93
C ARG A 308 -25.38 -12.53 -0.43
N LEU A 309 -25.77 -12.24 0.81
CA LEU A 309 -27.03 -12.74 1.39
C LEU A 309 -28.25 -12.26 0.60
N LEU A 310 -28.30 -10.98 0.21
CA LEU A 310 -29.38 -10.46 -0.62
C LEU A 310 -29.42 -11.15 -1.99
N TRP A 311 -28.26 -11.33 -2.62
CA TRP A 311 -28.14 -11.97 -3.92
C TRP A 311 -28.58 -13.45 -3.90
N GLU A 312 -28.18 -14.20 -2.86
CA GLU A 312 -28.56 -15.60 -2.65
C GLU A 312 -30.07 -15.76 -2.37
N ASN A 313 -30.69 -14.75 -1.76
CA ASN A 313 -32.14 -14.71 -1.51
C ASN A 313 -32.94 -14.12 -2.70
N GLY A 314 -32.32 -13.97 -3.88
CA GLY A 314 -33.01 -13.63 -5.13
C GLY A 314 -32.97 -12.14 -5.52
N PHE A 315 -32.46 -11.26 -4.66
CA PHE A 315 -32.32 -9.83 -4.95
C PHE A 315 -31.03 -9.56 -5.74
N LYS A 316 -30.97 -10.04 -6.99
CA LYS A 316 -29.72 -10.03 -7.78
C LYS A 316 -29.36 -8.69 -8.43
N THR A 317 -30.31 -7.77 -8.52
CA THR A 317 -30.16 -6.47 -9.20
C THR A 317 -30.65 -5.33 -8.31
N LEU A 318 -30.20 -4.10 -8.57
CA LEU A 318 -30.69 -2.91 -7.87
C LEU A 318 -32.19 -2.71 -8.07
N ARG A 319 -32.72 -3.06 -9.25
CA ARG A 319 -34.16 -3.03 -9.52
C ARG A 319 -34.91 -3.98 -8.60
N SER A 320 -34.49 -5.24 -8.53
CA SER A 320 -35.15 -6.23 -7.65
C SER A 320 -35.10 -5.82 -6.18
N LEU A 321 -34.03 -5.16 -5.75
CA LEU A 321 -33.91 -4.65 -4.39
C LEU A 321 -34.82 -3.44 -4.14
N ALA A 322 -34.96 -2.54 -5.12
CA ALA A 322 -35.80 -1.35 -5.03
C ALA A 322 -37.30 -1.67 -5.08
N GLU A 323 -37.69 -2.74 -5.78
CA GLU A 323 -39.08 -3.22 -5.87
C GLU A 323 -39.50 -4.06 -4.65
N ALA A 324 -38.53 -4.57 -3.87
CA ALA A 324 -38.78 -5.43 -2.72
C ALA A 324 -39.50 -4.70 -1.58
N ALA A 325 -40.48 -5.36 -0.97
CA ALA A 325 -41.14 -4.84 0.22
C ALA A 325 -40.21 -4.94 1.45
N PRO A 326 -40.25 -4.00 2.42
CA PRO A 326 -39.44 -4.10 3.64
C PRO A 326 -39.64 -5.41 4.41
N SER A 327 -40.84 -6.00 4.35
CA SER A 327 -41.16 -7.30 4.96
C SER A 327 -40.35 -8.47 4.39
N GLU A 328 -39.88 -8.36 3.15
CA GLU A 328 -39.07 -9.38 2.48
C GLU A 328 -37.57 -9.20 2.77
N LEU A 329 -37.12 -7.95 2.95
CA LEU A 329 -35.71 -7.62 3.20
C LEU A 329 -35.29 -7.84 4.65
N VAL A 330 -36.14 -7.50 5.61
CA VAL A 330 -35.81 -7.60 7.05
C VAL A 330 -35.37 -9.02 7.45
N PRO A 331 -36.07 -10.11 7.07
CA PRO A 331 -35.64 -11.46 7.42
C PRO A 331 -34.24 -11.80 6.89
N VAL A 332 -33.91 -11.38 5.67
CA VAL A 332 -32.59 -11.63 5.05
C VAL A 332 -31.50 -10.85 5.76
N LEU A 333 -31.75 -9.58 6.11
CA LEU A 333 -30.78 -8.77 6.85
C LEU A 333 -30.53 -9.29 8.27
N MET A 334 -31.53 -9.92 8.90
CA MET A 334 -31.37 -10.54 10.21
C MET A 334 -30.48 -11.79 10.19
N MET A 335 -30.23 -12.38 9.02
CA MET A 335 -29.28 -13.51 8.87
C MET A 335 -27.80 -13.07 8.94
N VAL A 336 -27.52 -11.76 8.84
CA VAL A 336 -26.15 -11.21 8.81
C VAL A 336 -25.47 -11.27 10.19
N SER A 337 -26.24 -11.50 11.27
CA SER A 337 -25.78 -11.48 12.68
C SER A 337 -24.63 -12.44 12.98
#